data_AF-A0A8R7V401-F1
#
_entry.id   AF-A0A8R7V401-F1
#
_cell.length_a   1.000
_cell.length_b   1.000
_cell.length_c   1.000
_cell.angle_alpha   90.00
_cell.angle_beta   90.00
_cell.angle_gamma   90.00
#
_symmetry.space_group_name_H-M   'P 1'
#
loop_
_entity.id
_entity.type
_entity.pdbx_description
1 polymer ?
#
loop_
_entity_poly.entity_id
_entity_poly.type
_entity_poly.pdbx_seq_one_letter_code
_entity_poly.pdbx_strand_id
1 'polypeptide(L)'
;MAKRAWLKVETLGDRVFFVNYRYVGASLSAQDVGLKGNSIYFLRGGDKGLYVYNMERGTTTLHNPGHGLQDDVAPEMLMPAS
;
A
#
# COMPACT_ATOMS: atom_id res chain seq x y z
N MET A 1 -20.18 5.90 28.99
CA MET A 1 -19.37 6.22 27.79
C MET A 1 -19.23 4.95 26.96
N ALA A 2 -19.53 4.97 25.66
CA ALA A 2 -19.35 3.79 24.81
C ALA A 2 -17.85 3.54 24.57
N LYS A 3 -17.38 2.32 24.85
CA LYS A 3 -15.99 1.91 24.61
C LYS A 3 -15.79 1.73 23.11
N ARG A 4 -14.86 2.49 22.52
CA ARG A 4 -14.43 2.25 21.14
C ARG A 4 -13.59 0.98 21.10
N ALA A 5 -13.88 0.10 20.17
CA ALA A 5 -13.13 -1.14 19.94
C ALA A 5 -12.57 -1.13 18.52
N TRP A 6 -11.35 -1.62 18.38
CA TRP A 6 -10.76 -1.90 17.07
C TRP A 6 -11.30 -3.22 16.56
N LEU A 7 -11.75 -3.23 15.31
CA LEU A 7 -12.20 -4.42 14.60
C LEU A 7 -11.21 -4.72 13.49
N LYS A 8 -10.85 -5.99 13.35
CA LYS A 8 -10.02 -6.44 12.23
C LYS A 8 -10.84 -6.31 10.95
N VAL A 9 -10.23 -5.68 9.95
CA VAL A 9 -10.76 -5.67 8.58
C VAL A 9 -10.33 -6.97 7.92
N GLU A 10 -11.28 -7.75 7.43
CA GLU A 10 -11.01 -9.03 6.78
C GLU A 10 -10.77 -8.88 5.27
N THR A 11 -11.42 -7.90 4.64
CA THR A 11 -11.26 -7.63 3.21
C THR A 11 -11.48 -6.15 2.89
N LEU A 12 -10.77 -5.65 1.90
CA LEU A 12 -10.98 -4.32 1.32
C LEU A 12 -11.88 -4.36 0.09
N GLY A 13 -12.24 -5.56 -0.39
CA GLY A 13 -12.98 -5.75 -1.63
C GLY A 13 -12.26 -5.13 -2.82
N ASP A 14 -12.96 -4.28 -3.57
CA ASP A 14 -12.39 -3.54 -4.71
C ASP A 14 -11.43 -2.41 -4.28
N ARG A 15 -11.24 -2.13 -2.98
CA ARG A 15 -10.35 -1.05 -2.58
C ARG A 15 -8.90 -1.50 -2.52
N VAL A 16 -8.03 -0.55 -2.82
CA VAL A 16 -6.62 -0.56 -2.43
C VAL A 16 -6.37 0.48 -1.36
N PHE A 17 -5.36 0.21 -0.53
CA PHE A 17 -4.81 1.19 0.40
C PHE A 17 -3.35 1.44 0.06
N PHE A 18 -2.97 2.70 0.10
CA PHE A 18 -1.61 3.15 -0.06
C PHE A 18 -1.11 3.69 1.27
N VAL A 19 0.05 3.22 1.73
CA VAL A 19 0.63 3.63 3.02
C VAL A 19 2.08 4.03 2.81
N ASN A 20 2.37 5.30 3.03
CA ASN A 20 3.74 5.81 3.07
C ASN A 20 4.26 5.79 4.51
N TYR A 21 5.53 5.42 4.71
CA TYR A 21 6.20 5.46 6.02
C TYR A 21 6.14 6.85 6.69
N ARG A 22 5.97 7.94 5.92
CA ARG A 22 5.81 9.31 6.41
C ARG A 22 4.37 9.69 6.83
N TYR A 23 3.54 8.69 7.16
CA TYR A 23 2.18 8.87 7.71
C TYR A 23 1.12 9.44 6.73
N VAL A 24 1.34 9.31 5.42
CA VAL A 24 0.33 9.64 4.42
C VAL A 24 -0.31 8.35 3.91
N GLY A 25 -1.65 8.31 3.90
CA GLY A 25 -2.42 7.20 3.38
C GLY A 25 -3.50 7.63 2.41
N ALA A 26 -3.77 6.82 1.40
CA ALA A 26 -4.84 7.03 0.43
C ALA A 26 -5.59 5.72 0.15
N SER A 27 -6.83 5.82 -0.32
CA SER A 27 -7.60 4.66 -0.79
C SER A 27 -8.38 5.01 -2.03
N LEU A 28 -8.35 4.11 -3.01
CA LEU A 28 -9.05 4.22 -4.29
C LEU A 28 -9.72 2.88 -4.63
N SER A 29 -10.62 2.92 -5.62
CA SER A 29 -11.03 1.70 -6.32
C SER A 29 -9.82 1.14 -7.08
N ALA A 30 -9.62 -0.17 -6.98
CA ALA A 30 -8.58 -0.89 -7.67
C ALA A 30 -8.85 -0.93 -9.18
N GLN A 31 -10.12 -1.10 -9.56
CA GLN A 31 -10.55 -1.10 -10.96
C GLN A 31 -10.22 0.22 -11.65
N ASP A 32 -10.48 1.35 -11.00
CA ASP A 32 -10.24 2.69 -11.58
C ASP A 32 -8.76 2.93 -11.92
N VAL A 33 -7.83 2.29 -11.20
CA VAL A 33 -6.38 2.45 -11.38
C VAL A 33 -5.68 1.20 -11.91
N GLY A 34 -6.43 0.18 -12.33
CA GLY A 34 -5.87 -1.07 -12.86
C GLY A 34 -5.00 -1.86 -11.88
N LEU A 35 -5.25 -1.71 -10.57
CA LEU A 35 -4.51 -2.40 -9.52
C LEU A 35 -5.23 -3.65 -9.03
N LYS A 36 -4.52 -4.46 -8.24
CA LYS A 36 -5.12 -5.62 -7.60
C LYS A 36 -5.87 -5.16 -6.35
N GLY A 37 -7.19 -5.34 -6.34
CA GLY A 37 -8.02 -5.10 -5.16
C GLY A 37 -7.62 -5.96 -3.96
N ASN A 38 -8.24 -5.68 -2.82
CA ASN A 38 -7.97 -6.37 -1.55
C ASN A 38 -6.48 -6.38 -1.18
N SER A 39 -5.77 -5.28 -1.46
CA SER A 39 -4.32 -5.19 -1.29
C SER A 39 -3.89 -3.86 -0.68
N ILE A 40 -2.81 -3.92 0.10
CA ILE A 40 -2.16 -2.77 0.73
C ILE A 40 -0.80 -2.57 0.06
N TYR A 41 -0.63 -1.43 -0.58
CA TYR A 41 0.59 -1.00 -1.23
C TYR A 41 1.33 -0.08 -0.27
N PHE A 42 2.58 -0.39 0.09
CA PHE A 42 3.30 0.40 1.07
C PHE A 42 4.78 0.55 0.77
N LEU A 43 5.31 1.66 1.29
CA LEU A 43 6.71 2.06 1.17
C LEU A 43 7.33 2.04 2.56
N ARG A 44 8.58 1.56 2.66
CA ARG A 44 9.34 1.53 3.92
C ARG A 44 10.36 2.66 3.92
N GLY A 45 10.62 3.22 5.10
CA GLY A 45 11.67 4.23 5.25
C GLY A 45 13.04 3.61 5.03
N GLY A 46 13.89 4.26 4.22
CA GLY A 46 15.23 3.77 3.89
C GLY A 46 15.22 2.52 3.01
N ASP A 47 14.15 2.30 2.24
CA ASP A 47 14.10 1.32 1.17
C ASP A 47 13.47 1.94 -0.08
N LYS A 48 13.92 1.48 -1.25
CA LYS A 48 13.43 1.86 -2.57
C LYS A 48 12.33 0.95 -3.11
N GLY A 49 12.08 -0.18 -2.44
CA GLY A 49 11.12 -1.19 -2.88
C GLY A 49 9.66 -0.79 -2.64
N LEU A 50 8.79 -1.16 -3.58
CA LEU A 50 7.33 -1.16 -3.37
C LEU A 50 6.90 -2.50 -2.81
N TYR A 51 6.22 -2.48 -1.68
CA TYR A 51 5.68 -3.68 -1.05
C TYR A 51 4.17 -3.77 -1.29
N VAL A 52 3.69 -4.96 -1.63
CA VAL A 52 2.27 -5.22 -1.87
C VAL A 52 1.84 -6.37 -0.98
N TYR A 53 1.07 -6.05 0.05
CA TYR A 53 0.43 -7.04 0.91
C TYR A 53 -0.94 -7.41 0.33
N ASN A 54 -1.09 -8.67 -0.07
CA ASN A 54 -2.35 -9.21 -0.54
C ASN A 54 -3.13 -9.76 0.65
N MET A 55 -4.28 -9.16 0.99
CA MET A 55 -5.04 -9.55 2.17
C MET A 55 -5.68 -10.94 2.04
N GLU A 56 -6.07 -11.33 0.83
CA GLU A 56 -6.63 -12.66 0.55
C GLU A 56 -5.67 -13.79 0.92
N ARG A 57 -4.41 -13.67 0.51
CA ARG A 57 -3.38 -14.71 0.70
C ARG A 57 -2.56 -14.50 1.98
N GLY A 58 -2.62 -13.32 2.58
CA GLY A 58 -1.77 -12.93 3.70
C GLY A 58 -0.28 -12.85 3.34
N THR A 59 0.07 -12.58 2.09
CA THR A 59 1.45 -12.57 1.59
C THR A 59 1.89 -11.18 1.15
N THR A 60 3.17 -10.87 1.33
CA THR A 60 3.80 -9.64 0.82
C THR A 60 4.69 -9.95 -0.38
N THR A 61 4.49 -9.24 -1.48
CA THR A 61 5.40 -9.24 -2.64
C THR A 61 6.21 -7.95 -2.67
N LEU A 62 7.49 -8.06 -3.01
CA LEU A 62 8.41 -6.93 -3.19
C LEU A 62 8.63 -6.67 -4.67
N HIS A 63 8.37 -5.45 -5.10
CA HIS A 63 8.75 -4.92 -6.41
C HIS A 63 9.95 -4.00 -6.22
N ASN A 64 11.15 -4.53 -6.50
CA ASN A 64 12.40 -3.77 -6.42
C ASN A 64 12.76 -3.22 -7.81
N PRO A 65 12.98 -1.91 -7.97
CA PRO A 65 13.33 -1.30 -9.25
C PRO A 65 14.73 -1.70 -9.79
N GLY A 66 15.51 -2.44 -9.01
CA GLY A 66 16.81 -2.99 -9.42
C GLY A 66 17.99 -2.36 -8.68
N HIS A 67 19.19 -2.93 -8.87
CA HIS A 67 20.37 -2.62 -8.07
C HIS A 67 20.99 -1.24 -8.38
N GLY A 68 20.55 -0.57 -9.46
CA GLY A 68 21.07 0.74 -9.88
C GLY A 68 20.60 1.92 -9.02
N LEU A 69 19.67 1.70 -8.09
CA LEU A 69 19.17 2.72 -7.18
C LEU A 69 19.61 2.41 -5.75
N GLN A 70 19.99 3.44 -5.00
CA GLN A 70 20.30 3.32 -3.57
C GLN A 70 19.02 3.10 -2.76
N ASP A 71 19.14 2.40 -1.64
CA ASP A 71 17.99 2.08 -0.77
C ASP A 71 17.44 3.31 -0.01
N ASP A 72 18.20 4.40 0.05
CA ASP A 72 17.81 5.64 0.73
C ASP A 72 16.94 6.58 -0.13
N VAL A 73 16.77 6.27 -1.43
CA VAL A 73 15.90 7.02 -2.32
C VAL A 73 14.46 6.84 -1.86
N ALA A 74 13.81 7.92 -1.44
CA ALA A 74 12.41 7.87 -1.03
C ALA A 74 11.51 7.64 -2.25
N PRO A 75 10.83 6.48 -2.36
CA PRO A 75 9.87 6.27 -3.42
C PRO A 75 8.68 7.22 -3.22
N GLU A 76 8.19 7.77 -4.32
CA GLU A 76 6.97 8.57 -4.35
C GLU A 76 5.87 7.80 -5.06
N MET A 77 4.65 8.00 -4.59
CA MET A 77 3.47 7.37 -5.16
C MET A 77 2.60 8.45 -5.77
N LEU A 78 2.59 8.48 -7.10
CA LEU A 78 1.81 9.43 -7.87
C LEU A 78 0.41 8.86 -8.08
N MET A 79 -0.59 9.62 -7.63
CA MET A 79 -1.99 9.27 -7.81
C MET A 79 -2.59 10.09 -8.95
N PRO A 80 -3.53 9.53 -9.74
CA PRO A 80 -4.28 10.33 -10.71
C PRO A 80 -4.97 11.51 -10.04
N ALA A 81 -4.97 12.67 -10.70
CA ALA A 81 -5.83 13.77 -10.30
C ALA A 81 -7.29 13.39 -10.57
N SER A 82 -8.17 13.73 -9.61
CA SER A 82 -9.62 13.51 -9.71
C SER A 82 -10.26 14.42 -10.75
#